data_AF-W6RT51-F1
#
_entry.id   AF-W6RT51-F1
#
_cell.length_a   1.000
_cell.length_b   1.000
_cell.length_c   1.000
_cell.angle_alpha   90.00
_cell.angle_beta   90.00
_cell.angle_gamma   90.00
#
_symmetry.space_group_name_H-M   'P 1'
#
loop_
_entity.id
_entity.type
_entity.pdbx_description
1 polymer ?
#
loop_
_entity_poly.entity_id
_entity_poly.type
_entity_poly.pdbx_seq_one_letter_code
_entity_poly.pdbx_strand_id
1 'polypeptide(L)'
;MGLAARSVALGLAATQSSGLRLQFGYDAKPYHAGMAARSGFLSARLAAADFGGAPDFLGNQIGFHAAYAFGAERLSAVTQDWGVPWQIVSPGLTLKAYPCCTAGHPVASLGIDYTGPVFARMRSKRSHSPIHPAPMPHWW
;
A
#
# COMPACT_ATOMS: atom_id res chain seq x y z
N MET A 1 15.91 -10.23 18.98
CA MET A 1 16.06 -10.98 17.71
C MET A 1 17.26 -10.47 16.94
N GLY A 2 18.20 -11.36 16.58
CA GLY A 2 19.41 -11.02 15.80
C GLY A 2 19.10 -10.75 14.32
N LEU A 3 20.09 -10.26 13.57
CA LEU A 3 19.93 -9.87 12.16
C LEU A 3 19.48 -11.05 11.28
N ALA A 4 20.10 -12.22 11.42
CA ALA A 4 19.75 -13.42 10.65
C ALA A 4 18.27 -13.81 10.82
N ALA A 5 17.76 -13.79 12.06
CA ALA A 5 16.36 -14.07 12.34
C ALA A 5 15.40 -13.00 11.76
N ARG A 6 15.85 -11.75 11.55
CA ARG A 6 15.04 -10.72 10.86
C ARG A 6 14.90 -11.02 9.38
N SER A 7 15.98 -11.42 8.73
CA SER A 7 15.94 -11.83 7.32
C SER A 7 15.05 -13.05 7.11
N VAL A 8 15.13 -14.04 8.00
CA VAL A 8 14.23 -15.21 7.98
C VAL A 8 12.77 -14.80 8.18
N ALA A 9 12.48 -13.94 9.16
CA ALA A 9 11.11 -13.45 9.38
C ALA A 9 10.53 -12.76 8.13
N LEU A 10 11.33 -11.95 7.44
CA LEU A 10 10.91 -11.29 6.21
C LEU A 10 10.70 -12.30 5.07
N GLY A 11 11.56 -13.32 4.93
CA GLY A 11 11.37 -14.40 3.97
C GLY A 11 10.10 -15.22 4.20
N LEU A 12 9.81 -15.56 5.47
CA LEU A 12 8.57 -16.23 5.86
C LEU A 12 7.34 -15.35 5.62
N ALA A 13 7.44 -14.03 5.79
CA ALA A 13 6.37 -13.10 5.45
C ALA A 13 6.17 -13.03 3.93
N ALA A 14 7.25 -12.98 3.15
CA ALA A 14 7.21 -12.89 1.69
C ALA A 14 6.46 -14.06 1.05
N THR A 15 6.65 -15.30 1.54
CA THR A 15 5.92 -16.47 1.02
C THR A 15 4.43 -16.49 1.40
N GLN A 16 4.01 -15.67 2.37
CA GLN A 16 2.60 -15.53 2.76
C GLN A 16 1.91 -14.31 2.12
N SER A 17 2.67 -13.44 1.45
CA SER A 17 2.12 -12.27 0.75
C SER A 17 1.09 -12.69 -0.29
N SER A 18 -0.09 -12.05 -0.26
CA SER A 18 -1.20 -12.32 -1.18
C SER A 18 -2.28 -11.24 -1.09
N GLY A 19 -3.27 -11.29 -1.99
CA GLY A 19 -4.45 -10.41 -1.99
C GLY A 19 -4.86 -10.00 -3.41
N LEU A 20 -6.14 -10.11 -3.74
CA LEU A 20 -6.64 -9.80 -5.08
C LEU A 20 -7.40 -8.49 -5.12
N ARG A 21 -7.07 -7.62 -6.08
CA ARG A 21 -7.82 -6.39 -6.35
C ARG A 21 -9.29 -6.62 -6.69
N LEU A 22 -9.64 -7.84 -7.14
CA LEU A 22 -11.02 -8.29 -7.33
C LEU A 22 -11.92 -8.02 -6.12
N GLN A 23 -11.35 -8.03 -4.91
CA GLN A 23 -12.12 -7.87 -3.66
C GLN A 23 -12.45 -6.40 -3.34
N PHE A 24 -12.11 -5.45 -4.21
CA PHE A 24 -12.44 -4.05 -3.97
C PHE A 24 -13.96 -3.84 -4.07
N GLY A 25 -14.56 -3.36 -2.97
CA GLY A 25 -16.01 -3.22 -2.84
C GLY A 25 -16.66 -4.31 -1.98
N TYR A 26 -15.89 -5.32 -1.56
CA TYR A 26 -16.33 -6.41 -0.67
C TYR A 26 -15.64 -6.35 0.69
N ASP A 27 -16.20 -7.05 1.68
CA ASP A 27 -15.65 -7.20 3.04
C ASP A 27 -14.26 -7.87 3.06
N ALA A 28 -13.91 -8.58 1.99
CA ALA A 28 -12.59 -9.15 1.82
C ALA A 28 -11.48 -8.08 1.69
N LYS A 29 -11.82 -6.83 1.32
CA LYS A 29 -10.83 -5.74 1.24
C LYS A 29 -10.19 -5.42 2.61
N PRO A 30 -10.93 -5.09 3.68
CA PRO A 30 -10.33 -4.89 5.00
C PRO A 30 -9.73 -6.18 5.58
N TYR A 31 -10.28 -7.36 5.23
CA TYR A 31 -9.72 -8.64 5.63
C TYR A 31 -8.24 -8.81 5.18
N HIS A 32 -7.87 -8.32 4.00
CA HIS A 32 -6.47 -8.35 3.54
C HIS A 32 -5.49 -7.68 4.52
N ALA A 33 -5.87 -6.55 5.13
CA ALA A 33 -5.02 -5.88 6.11
C ALA A 33 -4.84 -6.73 7.38
N GLY A 34 -5.91 -7.38 7.84
CA GLY A 34 -5.86 -8.32 8.97
C GLY A 34 -4.95 -9.52 8.67
N MET A 35 -5.05 -10.09 7.46
CA MET A 35 -4.19 -11.19 7.04
C MET A 35 -2.72 -10.78 6.91
N ALA A 36 -2.43 -9.61 6.36
CA ALA A 36 -1.06 -9.08 6.31
C ALA A 36 -0.46 -8.91 7.71
N ALA A 37 -1.23 -8.34 8.66
CA ALA A 37 -0.80 -8.21 10.05
C ALA A 37 -0.56 -9.56 10.73
N ARG A 38 -1.48 -10.52 10.55
CA ARG A 38 -1.36 -11.89 11.06
C ARG A 38 -0.10 -12.58 10.53
N SER A 39 0.12 -12.55 9.22
CA SER A 39 1.25 -13.21 8.58
C SER A 39 2.59 -12.60 9.00
N GLY A 40 2.70 -11.27 9.07
CA GLY A 40 3.92 -10.62 9.57
C GLY A 40 4.22 -10.97 11.03
N PHE A 41 3.21 -10.92 11.90
CA PHE A 41 3.36 -11.29 13.31
C PHE A 41 3.78 -12.77 13.47
N LEU A 42 3.09 -13.68 12.77
CA LEU A 42 3.41 -15.11 12.81
C LEU A 42 4.83 -15.38 12.33
N SER A 43 5.25 -14.77 11.22
CA SER A 43 6.62 -14.92 10.69
C SER A 43 7.69 -14.46 11.68
N ALA A 44 7.47 -13.32 12.35
CA ALA A 44 8.38 -12.84 13.38
C ALA A 44 8.46 -13.80 14.59
N ARG A 45 7.31 -14.36 15.00
CA ARG A 45 7.24 -15.36 16.08
C ARG A 45 7.94 -16.66 15.72
N LEU A 46 7.77 -17.14 14.49
CA LEU A 46 8.42 -18.34 13.97
C LEU A 46 9.94 -18.17 13.94
N ALA A 47 10.43 -17.08 13.34
CA ALA A 47 11.86 -16.81 13.28
C ALA A 47 12.48 -16.59 14.67
N ALA A 48 11.73 -16.01 15.62
CA ALA A 48 12.18 -15.85 17.01
C ALA A 48 12.22 -17.18 17.78
N ALA A 49 11.53 -18.21 17.30
CA ALA A 49 11.56 -19.58 17.80
C ALA A 49 12.52 -20.48 16.99
N ASP A 50 13.48 -19.87 16.28
CA ASP A 50 14.49 -20.54 15.46
C ASP A 50 13.92 -21.42 14.33
N PHE A 51 12.69 -21.13 13.87
CA PHE A 51 12.14 -21.75 12.67
C PHE A 51 12.92 -21.26 11.44
N GLY A 52 13.36 -22.20 10.60
CA GLY A 52 14.20 -21.92 9.44
C GLY A 52 13.44 -21.29 8.26
N GLY A 53 14.17 -20.60 7.39
CA GLY A 53 13.66 -20.04 6.14
C GLY A 53 14.77 -19.41 5.31
N ALA A 54 14.49 -19.13 4.03
CA ALA A 54 15.45 -18.48 3.15
C ALA A 54 15.66 -17.01 3.55
N PRO A 55 16.88 -16.59 3.93
CA PRO A 55 17.13 -15.22 4.41
C PRO A 55 17.26 -14.20 3.26
N ASP A 56 17.62 -14.64 2.05
CA ASP A 56 17.79 -13.78 0.88
C ASP A 56 16.49 -13.69 0.05
N PHE A 57 15.43 -13.14 0.64
CA PHE A 57 14.12 -13.10 0.00
C PHE A 57 13.99 -12.01 -1.08
N LEU A 58 14.84 -10.98 -1.06
CA LEU A 58 14.82 -9.87 -2.03
C LEU A 58 15.81 -10.06 -3.19
N GLY A 59 17.03 -10.56 -2.92
CA GLY A 59 18.10 -10.66 -3.90
C GLY A 59 18.10 -11.96 -4.71
N ASN A 60 17.37 -12.98 -4.25
CA ASN A 60 17.32 -14.27 -4.91
C ASN A 60 16.54 -14.22 -6.24
N GLN A 61 17.03 -14.94 -7.26
CA GLN A 61 16.44 -15.00 -8.60
C GLN A 61 15.01 -15.57 -8.64
N ILE A 62 14.62 -16.36 -7.65
CA ILE A 62 13.25 -16.87 -7.46
C ILE A 62 12.60 -16.28 -6.20
N GLY A 63 13.08 -15.12 -5.75
CA GLY A 63 12.61 -14.42 -4.56
C GLY A 63 11.35 -13.58 -4.78
N PHE A 64 11.05 -12.73 -3.80
CA PHE A 64 9.82 -11.94 -3.76
C PHE A 64 9.65 -11.04 -4.99
N HIS A 65 10.72 -10.37 -5.43
CA HIS A 65 10.65 -9.50 -6.61
C HIS A 65 10.40 -10.28 -7.90
N ALA A 66 11.06 -11.42 -8.10
CA ALA A 66 10.80 -12.25 -9.27
C ALA A 66 9.33 -12.69 -9.36
N ALA A 67 8.67 -12.90 -8.22
CA ALA A 67 7.26 -13.25 -8.15
C ALA A 67 6.29 -12.07 -8.35
N TYR A 68 6.66 -10.85 -7.93
CA TYR A 68 5.72 -9.71 -7.81
C TYR A 68 6.07 -8.46 -8.63
N ALA A 69 7.30 -8.32 -9.11
CA ALA A 69 7.75 -7.12 -9.81
C ALA A 69 7.48 -7.16 -11.33
N PHE A 70 7.17 -8.33 -11.89
CA PHE A 70 6.86 -8.50 -13.32
C PHE A 70 7.91 -7.88 -14.27
N GLY A 71 9.20 -7.97 -13.91
CA GLY A 71 10.32 -7.43 -14.70
C GLY A 71 10.61 -5.94 -14.49
N ALA A 72 9.96 -5.30 -13.51
CA ALA A 72 10.17 -3.89 -13.15
C ALA A 72 10.91 -3.74 -11.80
N GLU A 73 11.70 -4.72 -11.39
CA GLU A 73 12.45 -4.66 -10.13
C GLU A 73 13.53 -3.57 -10.14
N ARG A 74 13.51 -2.73 -9.10
CA ARG A 74 14.53 -1.70 -8.87
C ARG A 74 15.06 -1.81 -7.44
N LEU A 75 15.81 -2.87 -7.18
CA LEU A 75 16.34 -3.19 -5.84
C LEU A 75 17.12 -2.02 -5.22
N SER A 76 17.87 -1.26 -6.02
CA SER A 76 18.61 -0.09 -5.53
C SER A 76 17.71 1.00 -4.95
N ALA A 77 16.46 1.11 -5.40
CA ALA A 77 15.52 2.10 -4.88
C ALA A 77 14.98 1.74 -3.48
N VAL A 78 15.07 0.47 -3.05
CA VAL A 78 14.58 0.04 -1.73
C VAL A 78 15.40 0.67 -0.60
N THR A 79 16.70 0.85 -0.80
CA THR A 79 17.64 1.36 0.21
C THR A 79 18.23 2.73 -0.13
N GLN A 80 17.91 3.27 -1.31
CA GLN A 80 18.29 4.63 -1.68
C GLN A 80 17.77 5.63 -0.65
N ASP A 81 18.66 6.49 -0.14
CA ASP A 81 18.36 7.55 0.83
C ASP A 81 17.63 7.03 2.10
N TRP A 82 17.94 5.80 2.54
CA TRP A 82 17.27 5.16 3.67
C TRP A 82 17.33 5.99 4.96
N GLY A 83 16.16 6.41 5.43
CA GLY A 83 16.02 7.20 6.65
C GLY A 83 16.33 8.70 6.48
N VAL A 84 16.55 9.19 5.25
CA VAL A 84 16.95 10.57 4.97
C VAL A 84 16.07 11.23 3.90
N PRO A 85 14.91 11.82 4.27
CA PRO A 85 14.25 11.72 5.56
C PRO A 85 13.49 10.39 5.70
N TRP A 86 13.07 10.08 6.93
CA TRP A 86 12.11 8.99 7.13
C TRP A 86 10.81 9.27 6.35
N GLN A 87 10.35 8.27 5.58
CA GLN A 87 9.13 8.39 4.75
C GLN A 87 7.88 8.72 5.57
N ILE A 88 7.84 8.32 6.85
CA ILE A 88 6.75 8.67 7.78
C ILE A 88 6.70 10.17 8.09
N VAL A 89 7.80 10.90 7.91
CA VAL A 89 7.91 12.34 8.10
C VAL A 89 7.69 13.07 6.78
N SER A 90 8.37 12.65 5.71
CA SER A 90 8.27 13.25 4.38
C SER A 90 8.35 12.16 3.30
N PRO A 91 7.34 11.99 2.43
CA PRO A 91 6.17 12.87 2.24
C PRO A 91 5.12 12.77 3.37
N GLY A 92 5.26 11.80 4.27
CA GLY A 92 4.39 11.65 5.44
C GLY A 92 3.20 10.72 5.22
N LEU A 93 2.45 10.47 6.29
CA LEU A 93 1.21 9.67 6.24
C LEU A 93 0.02 10.53 5.81
N THR A 94 -0.71 10.09 4.78
CA THR A 94 -1.98 10.71 4.39
C THR A 94 -3.10 10.29 5.34
N LEU A 95 -3.50 11.18 6.24
CA LEU A 95 -4.68 10.99 7.08
C LEU A 95 -5.95 11.31 6.26
N LYS A 96 -6.89 10.37 6.23
CA LYS A 96 -8.10 10.49 5.40
C LYS A 96 -9.14 11.37 6.08
N ALA A 97 -9.58 12.42 5.37
CA ALA A 97 -10.72 13.24 5.79
C ALA A 97 -12.07 12.50 5.63
N TYR A 98 -12.18 11.64 4.61
CA TYR A 98 -13.43 10.96 4.27
C TYR A 98 -13.25 9.43 4.21
N PRO A 99 -14.26 8.64 4.62
CA PRO A 99 -14.22 7.17 4.63
C PRO A 99 -14.45 6.56 3.23
N CYS A 100 -13.74 7.08 2.23
CA CYS A 100 -13.80 6.61 0.85
C CYS A 100 -12.39 6.33 0.30
N CYS A 101 -12.33 5.85 -0.95
CA CYS A 101 -11.07 5.73 -1.66
C CYS A 101 -10.40 7.11 -1.76
N THR A 102 -9.08 7.18 -1.58
CA THR A 102 -8.33 8.45 -1.62
C THR A 102 -8.58 9.23 -2.91
N ALA A 103 -8.79 8.51 -4.04
CA ALA A 103 -9.14 9.11 -5.33
C ALA A 103 -10.45 9.91 -5.33
N GLY A 104 -11.38 9.64 -4.39
CA GLY A 104 -12.64 10.37 -4.25
C GLY A 104 -12.55 11.62 -3.37
N HIS A 105 -11.43 11.84 -2.68
CA HIS A 105 -11.27 12.96 -1.74
C HIS A 105 -11.35 14.32 -2.42
N PRO A 106 -10.73 14.56 -3.59
CA PRO A 106 -10.86 15.86 -4.27
C PRO A 106 -12.30 16.22 -4.61
N VAL A 107 -13.09 15.25 -5.06
CA VAL A 107 -14.51 15.46 -5.40
C VAL A 107 -15.34 15.74 -4.15
N ALA A 108 -15.09 15.01 -3.06
CA ALA A 108 -15.77 15.25 -1.78
C ALA A 108 -15.48 16.65 -1.23
N SER A 109 -14.22 17.09 -1.25
CA SER A 109 -13.84 18.43 -0.80
C SER A 109 -14.50 19.52 -1.65
N LEU A 110 -14.43 19.42 -2.98
CA LEU A 110 -15.10 20.37 -3.88
C LEU A 110 -16.61 20.41 -3.62
N GLY A 111 -17.24 19.25 -3.42
CA GLY A 111 -18.66 19.17 -3.10
C GLY A 111 -19.04 19.98 -1.86
N ILE A 112 -18.22 19.95 -0.81
CA ILE A 112 -18.42 20.75 0.40
C ILE A 112 -18.23 22.25 0.09
N ASP A 113 -17.13 22.62 -0.59
CA ASP A 113 -16.82 24.01 -0.92
C ASP A 113 -17.91 24.69 -1.76
N TYR A 114 -18.59 23.94 -2.62
CA TYR A 114 -19.67 24.46 -3.48
C TYR A 114 -21.05 24.50 -2.81
N THR A 115 -21.24 23.94 -1.60
CA THR A 115 -22.54 23.98 -0.89
C THR A 115 -22.90 25.30 -0.20
N GLY A 116 -22.14 26.37 -0.45
CA GLY A 116 -22.61 27.75 -0.24
C GLY A 116 -23.80 28.14 -1.14
N PRO A 117 -24.34 29.38 -1.06
CA PRO A 117 -25.58 29.81 -1.72
C PRO A 117 -25.68 29.62 -3.26
N VAL A 118 -24.62 29.15 -3.91
CA VAL A 118 -24.55 28.82 -5.34
C VAL A 118 -25.19 27.46 -5.66
N PHE A 119 -25.24 26.49 -4.73
CA PHE A 119 -25.71 25.12 -5.01
C PHE A 119 -27.21 25.02 -5.34
N ALA A 120 -28.02 25.98 -4.90
CA ALA A 120 -29.46 26.01 -5.17
C ALA A 120 -29.78 26.14 -6.69
N ARG A 121 -28.82 26.54 -7.52
CA ARG A 121 -29.03 26.83 -8.95
C ARG A 121 -28.63 25.71 -9.92
N MET A 122 -28.05 24.60 -9.43
CA MET A 122 -27.49 23.51 -10.25
C MET A 122 -28.39 22.27 -10.38
N ARG A 123 -29.72 22.39 -10.26
CA ARG A 123 -30.66 21.25 -10.38
C ARG A 123 -30.89 20.70 -11.81
N SER A 124 -30.21 21.18 -12.86
CA SER A 124 -30.51 20.71 -14.24
C SER A 124 -29.34 20.48 -15.20
N LYS A 125 -28.07 20.53 -14.79
CA LYS A 125 -26.96 20.21 -15.71
C LYS A 125 -25.97 19.23 -15.08
N ARG A 126 -25.71 18.12 -15.77
CA ARG A 126 -24.69 17.12 -15.40
C ARG A 126 -23.37 17.82 -15.11
N SER A 127 -22.87 17.70 -13.89
CA SER A 127 -21.51 18.09 -13.54
C SER A 127 -20.53 17.01 -14.03
N HIS A 128 -19.77 17.29 -15.09
CA HIS A 128 -18.54 16.55 -15.37
C HIS A 128 -17.44 17.15 -14.49
N SER A 129 -16.97 16.40 -13.48
CA SER A 129 -15.66 16.69 -12.91
C SER A 129 -14.61 16.11 -13.84
N PRO A 130 -13.71 16.91 -14.42
CA PRO A 130 -12.54 16.37 -15.08
C PRO A 130 -11.67 15.72 -14.00
N ILE A 131 -11.83 14.41 -13.82
CA ILE A 131 -10.80 13.61 -13.20
C ILE A 131 -9.66 13.73 -14.21
N HIS A 132 -8.56 14.40 -13.85
CA HIS A 132 -7.34 14.31 -14.65
C HIS A 132 -7.15 12.83 -14.98
N PRO A 133 -6.88 12.43 -16.26
CA PRO A 133 -6.34 11.10 -16.47
C PRO A 133 -5.17 11.04 -15.51
N ALA A 134 -5.25 10.14 -14.52
CA ALA A 134 -4.23 10.10 -13.49
C ALA A 134 -2.92 10.06 -14.29
N PRO A 135 -2.04 11.09 -14.21
CA PRO A 135 -0.68 10.86 -14.68
C PRO A 135 -0.30 9.70 -13.81
N MET A 136 -0.17 8.47 -14.33
CA MET A 136 0.19 7.34 -13.47
C MET A 136 1.58 7.70 -12.98
N PRO A 137 1.74 8.30 -11.78
CA PRO A 137 3.08 8.45 -11.29
C PRO A 137 3.40 7.02 -10.84
N HIS A 138 4.68 6.74 -10.74
CA HIS A 138 5.32 5.50 -10.30
C HIS A 138 4.93 5.07 -8.86
N TRP A 139 3.69 5.30 -8.42
CA TRP A 139 3.13 4.92 -7.11
C TRP A 139 2.25 3.67 -7.19
N TRP A 140 2.49 2.78 -8.16
CA TRP A 140 1.92 1.43 -8.20
C TRP A 140 3.02 0.42 -8.47
#